data_AF-A0AAV6WE38-F1
#
_entry.id   AF-A0AAV6WE38-F1
#
_cell.length_a   1.000
_cell.length_b   1.000
_cell.length_c   1.000
_cell.angle_alpha   90.00
_cell.angle_beta   90.00
_cell.angle_gamma   90.00
#
_symmetry.space_group_name_H-M   'P 1'
#
loop_
_entity.id
_entity.type
_entity.pdbx_description
1 polymer ?
#
loop_
_entity_poly.entity_id
_entity_poly.type
_entity_poly.pdbx_seq_one_letter_code
_entity_poly.pdbx_strand_id
1 'polypeptide(L)'
;MSLAHGTPALVLSIFSILKSQKSLSQLDFASPNTALQNSVLEYSIAYFLMDLLHYIILIPSDVLFIAHHLATLYVLMTCRYLFGHGAVAVLGILVLAEVTSTCQNTWSLARYRKVDSVKAASVFEYLSPIFYGYYSVVRGVLGPIFVYKIGLFYSSGLGNGVIPRWAWMSWIVVIVVGIGVSVLWVVHLWIDLCREIKKGVKKLR
;
A
#
# COMPACT_ATOMS: atom_id res chain seq x y z
N MET A 1 7.76 -4.65 4.91
CA MET A 1 6.80 -5.36 4.02
C MET A 1 7.24 -6.80 3.84
N SER A 2 6.30 -7.74 3.99
CA SER A 2 6.58 -9.18 4.01
C SER A 2 5.64 -9.93 3.07
N LEU A 3 6.15 -10.93 2.35
CA LEU A 3 5.33 -11.85 1.55
C LEU A 3 4.28 -12.58 2.41
N ALA A 4 4.63 -12.86 3.68
CA ALA A 4 3.79 -13.59 4.62
C ALA A 4 2.61 -12.76 5.14
N HIS A 5 2.66 -11.43 5.02
CA HIS A 5 1.54 -10.54 5.32
C HIS A 5 0.83 -10.06 4.06
N GLY A 6 1.57 -9.56 3.07
CA GLY A 6 0.96 -8.91 1.92
C GLY A 6 0.07 -9.83 1.10
N THR A 7 0.48 -11.09 0.91
CA THR A 7 -0.33 -12.04 0.11
C THR A 7 -1.64 -12.42 0.83
N PRO A 8 -1.64 -12.84 2.11
CA PRO A 8 -2.89 -13.07 2.83
C PRO A 8 -3.75 -11.81 2.97
N ALA A 9 -3.14 -10.66 3.31
CA ALA A 9 -3.86 -9.41 3.48
C ALA A 9 -4.58 -8.99 2.20
N LEU A 10 -3.93 -9.11 1.03
CA LEU A 10 -4.53 -8.85 -0.27
C LEU A 10 -5.75 -9.75 -0.52
N VAL A 11 -5.57 -11.07 -0.43
CA VAL A 11 -6.61 -12.05 -0.75
C VAL A 11 -7.80 -11.91 0.19
N LEU A 12 -7.55 -11.82 1.50
CA LEU A 12 -8.60 -11.71 2.50
C LEU A 12 -9.33 -10.37 2.40
N SER A 13 -8.63 -9.27 2.10
CA SER A 13 -9.25 -7.96 1.89
C SER A 13 -10.20 -7.99 0.70
N ILE A 14 -9.76 -8.49 -0.45
CA ILE A 14 -10.61 -8.64 -1.66
C ILE A 14 -11.84 -9.48 -1.31
N PHE A 15 -11.64 -10.65 -0.70
CA PHE A 15 -12.73 -11.55 -0.36
C PHE A 15 -13.74 -10.90 0.62
N SER A 16 -13.25 -10.17 1.62
CA SER A 16 -14.09 -9.47 2.60
C SER A 16 -14.94 -8.34 1.99
N ILE A 17 -14.38 -7.62 1.01
CA ILE A 17 -15.09 -6.56 0.29
C ILE A 17 -16.15 -7.17 -0.62
N LEU A 18 -15.79 -8.19 -1.42
CA LEU A 18 -16.72 -8.87 -2.33
C LEU A 18 -17.91 -9.50 -1.60
N LYS A 19 -17.69 -10.04 -0.40
CA LYS A 19 -18.75 -10.67 0.40
C LYS A 19 -19.70 -9.64 1.05
N SER A 20 -19.20 -8.44 1.36
CA SER A 20 -19.98 -7.41 2.07
C SER A 20 -20.70 -6.44 1.14
N GLN A 21 -20.17 -6.21 -0.06
CA GLN A 21 -20.66 -5.20 -0.98
C GLN A 21 -21.50 -5.80 -2.11
N LYS A 22 -22.65 -5.20 -2.39
CA LYS A 22 -23.56 -5.65 -3.46
C LYS A 22 -23.02 -5.35 -4.86
N SER A 23 -22.24 -4.29 -5.01
CA SER A 23 -21.63 -3.88 -6.28
C SER A 23 -20.27 -3.23 -6.07
N LEU A 24 -19.31 -3.57 -6.93
CA LEU A 24 -18.00 -2.90 -6.97
C LEU A 24 -18.04 -1.51 -7.59
N SER A 25 -19.09 -1.20 -8.37
CA SER A 25 -19.26 0.14 -8.95
C SER A 25 -19.85 1.15 -7.96
N GLN A 26 -20.51 0.67 -6.90
CA GLN A 26 -21.17 1.45 -5.86
C GLN A 26 -20.79 0.88 -4.49
N LEU A 27 -19.55 1.13 -4.08
CA LEU A 27 -19.06 0.74 -2.76
C LEU A 27 -19.64 1.68 -1.69
N ASP A 28 -20.17 1.10 -0.63
CA ASP A 28 -20.55 1.84 0.57
C ASP A 28 -19.35 1.92 1.51
N PHE A 29 -18.69 3.07 1.53
CA PHE A 29 -17.52 3.29 2.38
C PHE A 29 -17.86 3.56 3.84
N ALA A 30 -19.12 3.85 4.18
CA ALA A 30 -19.55 4.06 5.57
C ALA A 30 -20.23 2.82 6.17
N SER A 31 -20.32 1.71 5.43
CA SER A 31 -20.93 0.47 5.94
C SER A 31 -20.25 0.02 7.24
N PRO A 32 -21.00 -0.56 8.19
CA PRO A 32 -20.41 -1.20 9.37
C PRO A 32 -19.38 -2.25 8.99
N ASN A 33 -18.30 -2.33 9.76
CA ASN A 33 -17.28 -3.35 9.53
C ASN A 33 -17.86 -4.75 9.83
N THR A 34 -17.76 -5.64 8.86
CA THR A 34 -18.11 -7.05 9.06
C THR A 34 -17.08 -7.76 9.94
N ALA A 35 -17.46 -8.90 10.53
CA ALA A 35 -16.54 -9.72 11.33
C ALA A 35 -15.28 -10.11 10.54
N LEU A 36 -15.43 -10.48 9.26
CA LEU A 36 -14.30 -10.82 8.41
C LEU A 36 -13.39 -9.61 8.16
N GLN A 37 -13.95 -8.44 7.85
CA GLN A 37 -13.15 -7.21 7.68
C GLN A 37 -12.39 -6.86 8.97
N ASN A 38 -13.03 -7.02 10.13
CA ASN A 38 -12.37 -6.82 11.43
C ASN A 38 -11.20 -7.78 11.63
N SER A 39 -11.34 -9.06 11.28
CA SER A 39 -10.23 -10.01 11.34
C SER A 39 -9.07 -9.63 10.41
N VAL A 40 -9.36 -9.12 9.19
CA VAL A 40 -8.30 -8.66 8.27
C VAL A 40 -7.59 -7.41 8.80
N LEU A 41 -8.34 -6.47 9.38
CA LEU A 41 -7.79 -5.29 10.04
C LEU A 41 -6.91 -5.69 11.22
N GLU A 42 -7.38 -6.57 12.10
CA GLU A 42 -6.62 -7.07 13.27
C GLU A 42 -5.35 -7.81 12.86
N TYR A 43 -5.44 -8.68 11.86
CA TYR A 43 -4.29 -9.36 11.28
C TYR A 43 -3.23 -8.37 10.76
N SER A 44 -3.67 -7.34 10.04
CA SER A 44 -2.77 -6.31 9.52
C SER A 44 -2.20 -5.43 10.64
N ILE A 45 -3.01 -5.05 11.63
CA ILE A 45 -2.56 -4.29 12.80
C ILE A 45 -1.47 -5.06 13.55
N ALA A 46 -1.67 -6.35 13.81
CA ALA A 46 -0.70 -7.18 14.51
C ALA A 46 0.63 -7.25 13.73
N TYR A 47 0.57 -7.44 12.41
CA TYR A 47 1.76 -7.41 11.57
C TYR A 47 2.48 -6.05 11.60
N PHE A 48 1.77 -4.95 11.32
CA PHE A 48 2.36 -3.62 11.27
C PHE A 48 2.94 -3.20 12.63
N LEU A 49 2.32 -3.62 13.73
CA LEU A 49 2.85 -3.38 15.08
C LEU A 49 4.16 -4.12 15.31
N MET A 50 4.22 -5.40 14.94
CA MET A 50 5.45 -6.20 15.07
C MET A 50 6.57 -5.66 14.18
N ASP A 51 6.26 -5.31 12.92
CA ASP A 51 7.22 -4.74 11.97
C ASP A 51 7.72 -3.36 12.48
N LEU A 52 6.83 -2.53 13.04
CA LEU A 52 7.22 -1.26 13.66
C LEU A 52 8.21 -1.47 14.82
N LEU A 53 7.94 -2.43 15.72
CA LEU A 53 8.86 -2.74 16.82
C LEU A 53 10.21 -3.22 16.30
N HIS A 54 10.21 -4.06 15.26
CA HIS A 54 11.43 -4.51 14.60
C HIS A 54 12.26 -3.31 14.09
N TYR A 55 11.63 -2.37 13.37
CA TYR A 55 12.32 -1.18 12.87
C TYR A 55 12.84 -0.27 13.98
N ILE A 56 12.04 0.01 15.01
CA ILE A 56 12.45 0.89 16.12
C ILE A 56 13.66 0.31 16.87
N ILE A 57 13.70 -1.01 17.08
CA ILE A 57 14.73 -1.66 17.89
C ILE A 57 15.99 -1.97 17.06
N LEU A 58 15.83 -2.49 15.84
CA LEU A 58 16.95 -3.03 15.06
C LEU A 58 17.42 -2.10 13.94
N ILE A 59 16.56 -1.23 13.41
CA ILE A 59 16.88 -0.36 12.26
C ILE A 59 16.30 1.06 12.48
N PRO A 60 16.64 1.74 13.59
CA PRO A 60 15.99 3.01 13.97
C PRO A 60 16.28 4.16 12.99
N SER A 61 17.32 4.02 12.16
CA SER A 61 17.66 5.01 11.14
C SER A 61 16.67 5.05 9.97
N ASP A 62 15.82 4.04 9.80
CA ASP A 62 14.84 3.99 8.71
C ASP A 62 13.54 4.74 9.07
N VAL A 63 13.69 6.05 9.29
CA VAL A 63 12.63 6.94 9.77
C VAL A 63 11.42 6.96 8.84
N LEU A 64 11.63 6.82 7.53
CA LEU A 64 10.55 6.82 6.55
C LEU A 64 9.66 5.59 6.72
N PHE A 65 10.26 4.40 6.87
CA PHE A 65 9.50 3.17 7.12
C PHE A 65 8.81 3.20 8.48
N ILE A 66 9.46 3.70 9.53
CA ILE A 66 8.85 3.88 10.86
C ILE A 66 7.61 4.79 10.77
N ALA A 67 7.76 5.96 10.14
CA ALA A 67 6.66 6.92 9.96
C ALA A 67 5.52 6.31 9.13
N HIS A 68 5.84 5.57 8.07
CA HIS A 68 4.85 4.86 7.26
C HIS A 68 4.06 3.82 8.08
N HIS A 69 4.71 3.04 8.94
CA HIS A 69 4.06 2.05 9.78
C HIS A 69 3.17 2.70 10.84
N LEU A 70 3.64 3.78 11.48
CA LEU A 70 2.83 4.57 12.41
C LEU A 70 1.57 5.14 11.74
N ALA A 71 1.72 5.72 10.55
CA ALA A 71 0.60 6.27 9.79
C ALA A 71 -0.41 5.19 9.37
N THR A 72 0.08 4.03 8.94
CA THR A 72 -0.77 2.89 8.58
C THR A 72 -1.51 2.33 9.80
N LEU A 73 -0.81 2.15 10.93
CA LEU A 73 -1.41 1.73 12.20
C LEU A 73 -2.48 2.71 12.65
N TYR A 74 -2.24 4.02 12.56
CA TYR A 74 -3.24 5.04 12.88
C TYR A 74 -4.55 4.83 12.11
N VAL A 75 -4.47 4.66 10.78
CA VAL A 75 -5.66 4.45 9.93
C VAL A 75 -6.36 3.13 10.27
N LEU A 76 -5.60 2.03 10.40
CA LEU A 76 -6.16 0.70 10.70
C LEU A 76 -6.83 0.65 12.09
N MET A 77 -6.15 1.17 13.13
CA MET A 77 -6.62 1.17 14.50
C MET A 77 -7.87 2.03 14.67
N THR A 78 -7.89 3.23 14.09
CA THR A 78 -9.07 4.10 14.17
C THR A 78 -10.26 3.51 13.41
N CYS A 79 -10.04 2.93 12.23
CA CYS A 79 -11.08 2.20 11.49
C CYS A 79 -11.65 1.01 12.29
N ARG A 80 -10.78 0.21 12.91
CA ARG A 80 -11.19 -1.01 13.63
C ARG A 80 -11.79 -0.75 15.01
N TYR A 81 -11.12 0.05 15.84
CA TYR A 81 -11.39 0.12 17.27
C TYR A 81 -12.09 1.41 17.69
N LEU A 82 -11.92 2.51 16.95
CA LEU A 82 -12.56 3.78 17.30
C LEU A 82 -13.93 3.93 16.64
N PHE A 83 -14.04 3.61 15.35
CA PHE A 83 -15.29 3.82 14.61
C PHE A 83 -16.05 2.53 14.34
N GLY A 84 -15.38 1.41 14.03
CA GLY A 84 -16.07 0.18 13.64
C GLY A 84 -16.79 0.29 12.28
N HIS A 85 -16.45 1.31 11.49
CA HIS A 85 -16.93 1.60 10.14
C HIS A 85 -15.73 2.02 9.28
N GLY A 86 -15.88 1.99 7.95
CA GLY A 86 -14.84 2.46 7.03
C GLY A 86 -13.93 1.36 6.47
N ALA A 87 -14.11 0.10 6.85
CA ALA A 87 -13.23 -0.97 6.41
C ALA A 87 -13.20 -1.15 4.89
N VAL A 88 -14.30 -0.90 4.18
CA VAL A 88 -14.33 -1.01 2.71
C VAL A 88 -13.34 -0.04 2.06
N ALA A 89 -13.27 1.20 2.56
CA ALA A 89 -12.33 2.20 2.08
C ALA A 89 -10.88 1.82 2.44
N VAL A 90 -10.65 1.50 3.71
CA VAL A 90 -9.30 1.21 4.24
C VAL A 90 -8.72 -0.07 3.63
N LEU A 91 -9.51 -1.15 3.59
CA LEU A 91 -9.08 -2.41 2.98
C LEU A 91 -8.99 -2.31 1.45
N GLY A 92 -9.78 -1.47 0.80
CA GLY A 92 -9.62 -1.20 -0.63
C GLY A 92 -8.27 -0.54 -0.95
N ILE A 93 -7.83 0.39 -0.11
CA ILE A 93 -6.47 0.97 -0.20
C ILE A 93 -5.41 -0.08 0.13
N LEU A 94 -5.64 -0.94 1.13
CA LEU A 94 -4.74 -2.05 1.44
C LEU A 94 -4.59 -3.02 0.27
N VAL A 95 -5.67 -3.34 -0.46
CA VAL A 95 -5.62 -4.15 -1.68
C VAL A 95 -4.72 -3.49 -2.73
N LEU A 96 -4.94 -2.20 -3.03
CA LEU A 96 -4.09 -1.48 -3.96
C LEU A 96 -2.64 -1.39 -3.48
N ALA A 97 -2.43 -1.44 -2.17
CA ALA A 97 -1.10 -1.46 -1.61
C ALA A 97 -0.39 -2.81 -1.80
N GLU A 98 -1.08 -3.88 -1.44
CA GLU A 98 -0.53 -5.22 -1.36
C GLU A 98 -0.50 -5.95 -2.71
N VAL A 99 -1.29 -5.52 -3.71
CA VAL A 99 -1.25 -6.13 -5.04
C VAL A 99 0.14 -6.00 -5.68
N THR A 100 0.89 -4.94 -5.33
CA THR A 100 2.28 -4.76 -5.74
C THR A 100 3.30 -5.49 -4.85
N SER A 101 2.92 -5.99 -3.67
CA SER A 101 3.86 -6.46 -2.65
C SER A 101 4.64 -7.69 -3.08
N THR A 102 4.03 -8.68 -3.73
CA THR A 102 4.77 -9.89 -4.16
C THR A 102 5.87 -9.55 -5.16
N CYS A 103 5.54 -8.72 -6.14
CA CYS A 103 6.50 -8.21 -7.11
C CYS A 103 7.58 -7.35 -6.43
N GLN A 104 7.18 -6.42 -5.57
CA GLN A 104 8.09 -5.53 -4.84
C GLN A 104 9.08 -6.28 -3.94
N ASN A 105 8.60 -7.28 -3.18
CA ASN A 105 9.45 -8.07 -2.29
C ASN A 105 10.44 -8.93 -3.07
N THR A 106 9.98 -9.57 -4.16
CA THR A 106 10.85 -10.37 -5.04
C THR A 106 11.92 -9.49 -5.69
N TRP A 107 11.53 -8.33 -6.21
CA TRP A 107 12.44 -7.33 -6.77
C TRP A 107 13.45 -6.82 -5.74
N SER A 108 13.00 -6.53 -4.52
CA SER A 108 13.87 -6.04 -3.43
C SER A 108 14.89 -7.10 -3.01
N LEU A 109 14.46 -8.36 -2.85
CA LEU A 109 15.35 -9.46 -2.51
C LEU A 109 16.40 -9.71 -3.61
N ALA A 110 15.97 -9.69 -4.87
CA ALA A 110 16.88 -9.78 -6.01
C ALA A 110 17.87 -8.61 -6.03
N ARG A 111 17.41 -7.38 -5.74
CA ARG A 111 18.27 -6.19 -5.61
C ARG A 111 19.33 -6.35 -4.53
N TYR A 112 18.98 -6.87 -3.36
CA TYR A 112 19.93 -7.08 -2.27
C TYR A 112 20.98 -8.14 -2.61
N ARG A 113 20.59 -9.19 -3.35
CA ARG A 113 21.47 -10.33 -3.67
C ARG A 113 22.20 -10.21 -5.01
N LYS A 114 21.95 -9.16 -5.81
CA LYS A 114 22.52 -9.03 -7.16
C LYS A 114 24.05 -9.00 -7.18
N VAL A 115 24.69 -8.54 -6.10
CA VAL A 115 26.16 -8.50 -5.98
C VAL A 115 26.75 -9.88 -5.69
N ASP A 116 25.97 -10.77 -5.07
CA ASP A 116 26.43 -12.09 -4.63
C ASP A 116 26.01 -13.23 -5.57
N SER A 117 25.08 -12.98 -6.51
CA SER A 117 24.51 -14.01 -7.37
C SER A 117 24.12 -13.48 -8.75
N VAL A 118 24.70 -14.08 -9.78
CA VAL A 118 24.39 -13.78 -11.20
C VAL A 118 22.91 -14.03 -11.51
N LYS A 119 22.31 -15.08 -10.93
CA LYS A 119 20.87 -15.37 -11.09
C LYS A 119 20.03 -14.26 -10.47
N ALA A 120 20.39 -13.77 -9.28
CA ALA A 120 19.68 -12.66 -8.64
C ALA A 120 19.82 -11.36 -9.43
N ALA A 121 20.99 -11.09 -10.01
CA ALA A 121 21.21 -9.95 -10.89
C ALA A 121 20.31 -10.01 -12.13
N SER A 122 20.25 -11.17 -12.80
CA SER A 122 19.37 -11.37 -13.96
C SER A 122 17.89 -11.17 -13.61
N VAL A 123 17.44 -11.71 -12.48
CA VAL A 123 16.06 -11.50 -12.00
C VAL A 123 15.80 -10.03 -11.70
N PHE A 124 16.74 -9.34 -11.04
CA PHE A 124 16.62 -7.92 -10.72
C PHE A 124 16.49 -7.07 -12.00
N GLU A 125 17.36 -7.27 -12.98
CA GLU A 125 17.36 -6.53 -14.24
C GLU A 125 16.08 -6.76 -15.04
N TYR A 126 15.64 -8.02 -15.15
CA TYR A 126 14.40 -8.38 -15.85
C TYR A 126 13.16 -7.80 -15.15
N LEU A 127 13.09 -7.94 -13.82
CA LEU A 127 11.90 -7.56 -13.06
C LEU A 127 11.79 -6.05 -12.85
N SER A 128 12.89 -5.29 -12.87
CA SER A 128 12.91 -3.84 -12.63
C SER A 128 11.92 -3.05 -13.51
N PRO A 129 11.97 -3.09 -14.85
CA PRO A 129 11.05 -2.32 -15.68
C PRO A 129 9.58 -2.76 -15.50
N ILE A 130 9.34 -4.06 -15.30
CA ILE A 130 8.01 -4.62 -15.06
C ILE A 130 7.45 -4.08 -13.73
N PHE A 131 8.25 -4.18 -12.66
CA PHE A 131 7.90 -3.69 -11.35
C PHE A 131 7.63 -2.18 -11.38
N TYR A 132 8.50 -1.38 -11.99
CA TYR A 132 8.33 0.07 -12.00
C TYR A 132 7.05 0.48 -12.74
N GLY A 133 6.77 -0.13 -13.90
CA GLY A 133 5.54 0.11 -14.65
C GLY A 133 4.30 -0.29 -13.86
N TYR A 134 4.29 -1.51 -13.33
CA TYR A 134 3.18 -2.03 -12.53
C TYR A 134 2.91 -1.17 -11.28
N TYR A 135 3.96 -0.84 -10.54
CA TYR A 135 3.88 0.00 -9.35
C TYR A 135 3.39 1.41 -9.69
N SER A 136 3.87 2.00 -10.79
CA SER A 136 3.43 3.33 -11.25
C SER A 136 1.94 3.36 -11.59
N VAL A 137 1.41 2.33 -12.26
CA VAL A 137 -0.02 2.24 -12.58
C VAL A 137 -0.85 2.08 -11.31
N VAL A 138 -0.51 1.12 -10.47
CA VAL A 138 -1.31 0.82 -9.28
C VAL A 138 -1.28 1.99 -8.28
N ARG A 139 -0.08 2.49 -7.95
CA ARG A 139 0.08 3.52 -6.93
C ARG A 139 -0.15 4.93 -7.48
N GLY A 140 0.26 5.20 -8.71
CA GLY A 140 0.17 6.53 -9.33
C GLY A 140 -1.13 6.82 -10.05
N VAL A 141 -1.93 5.80 -10.38
CA VAL A 141 -3.21 5.98 -11.09
C VAL A 141 -4.38 5.39 -10.30
N LEU A 142 -4.35 4.08 -10.03
CA LEU A 142 -5.49 3.41 -9.37
C LEU A 142 -5.70 3.89 -7.93
N GLY A 143 -4.62 4.06 -7.17
CA GLY A 143 -4.63 4.64 -5.82
C GLY A 143 -5.34 5.99 -5.77
N PRO A 144 -4.86 7.02 -6.50
CA PRO A 144 -5.50 8.33 -6.54
C PRO A 144 -6.97 8.30 -6.95
N ILE A 145 -7.32 7.51 -7.98
CA ILE A 145 -8.71 7.36 -8.41
C ILE A 145 -9.58 6.81 -7.27
N PHE A 146 -9.09 5.81 -6.54
CA PHE A 146 -9.83 5.21 -5.44
C PHE A 146 -9.98 6.17 -4.26
N VAL A 147 -8.92 6.89 -3.89
CA VAL A 147 -8.97 7.93 -2.85
C VAL A 147 -9.95 9.04 -3.22
N TYR A 148 -9.96 9.47 -4.48
CA TYR A 148 -10.92 10.45 -4.97
C TYR A 148 -12.36 9.97 -4.80
N LYS A 149 -12.66 8.69 -5.12
CA LYS A 149 -13.99 8.10 -4.89
C LYS A 149 -14.38 8.10 -3.40
N ILE A 150 -13.44 7.78 -2.51
CA ILE A 150 -13.66 7.83 -1.05
C ILE A 150 -14.01 9.27 -0.63
N GLY A 151 -13.23 10.25 -1.10
CA GLY A 151 -13.47 11.67 -0.81
C GLY A 151 -14.83 12.16 -1.30
N LEU A 152 -15.19 11.82 -2.54
CA LEU A 152 -16.51 12.14 -3.10
C LEU A 152 -17.64 11.57 -2.25
N PHE A 153 -17.55 10.29 -1.86
CA PHE A 153 -18.57 9.63 -1.03
C PHE A 153 -18.78 10.31 0.32
N TYR A 154 -17.71 10.66 1.04
CA TYR A 154 -17.87 11.34 2.33
C TYR A 154 -18.31 12.80 2.16
N SER A 155 -17.85 13.48 1.11
CA SER A 155 -18.25 14.88 0.82
C SER A 155 -19.70 15.02 0.39
N SER A 156 -20.30 14.00 -0.24
CA SER A 156 -21.72 14.00 -0.62
C SER A 156 -22.66 13.80 0.57
N GLY A 157 -22.10 13.56 1.76
CA GLY A 157 -22.87 13.39 3.00
C GLY A 157 -23.41 11.98 3.22
N LEU A 158 -23.13 11.02 2.33
CA LEU A 158 -23.55 9.62 2.47
C LEU A 158 -22.98 8.93 3.72
N GLY A 159 -21.87 9.44 4.27
CA GLY A 159 -21.27 8.97 5.53
C GLY A 159 -21.55 9.86 6.75
N ASN A 160 -22.44 10.85 6.65
CA ASN A 160 -22.70 11.80 7.75
C ASN A 160 -23.21 11.07 9.00
N GLY A 161 -22.69 11.45 10.16
CA GLY A 161 -23.09 10.89 11.46
C GLY A 161 -22.48 9.53 11.80
N VAL A 162 -21.80 8.87 10.86
CA VAL A 162 -21.15 7.57 11.08
C VAL A 162 -19.66 7.73 11.38
N ILE A 163 -18.93 8.41 10.49
CA ILE A 163 -17.52 8.73 10.68
C ILE A 163 -17.38 10.26 10.76
N PRO A 164 -16.85 10.82 11.86
CA PRO A 164 -16.65 12.25 12.00
C PRO A 164 -15.80 12.83 10.86
N ARG A 165 -16.11 14.07 10.45
CA ARG A 165 -15.43 14.70 9.31
C ARG A 165 -13.91 14.75 9.44
N TRP A 166 -13.43 15.09 10.63
CA TRP A 166 -12.00 15.16 10.91
C TRP A 166 -11.30 13.80 10.68
N ALA A 167 -11.98 12.69 10.92
CA ALA A 167 -11.40 11.36 10.88
C ALA A 167 -11.22 10.85 9.44
N TRP A 168 -12.25 10.93 8.60
CA TRP A 168 -12.08 10.52 7.21
C TRP A 168 -11.17 11.50 6.44
N MET A 169 -11.19 12.79 6.80
CA MET A 169 -10.26 13.77 6.23
C MET A 169 -8.82 13.45 6.59
N SER A 170 -8.52 13.12 7.85
CA SER A 170 -7.17 12.73 8.26
C SER A 170 -6.72 11.45 7.56
N TRP A 171 -7.60 10.46 7.39
CA TRP A 171 -7.30 9.25 6.60
C TRP A 171 -6.93 9.58 5.17
N ILE A 172 -7.72 10.41 4.47
CA ILE A 172 -7.42 10.83 3.10
C ILE A 172 -6.05 11.52 3.03
N VAL A 173 -5.76 12.45 3.94
CA VAL A 173 -4.48 13.15 3.97
C VAL A 173 -3.32 12.16 4.13
N VAL A 174 -3.40 11.23 5.08
CA VAL A 174 -2.39 10.19 5.29
C VAL A 174 -2.18 9.36 4.03
N ILE A 175 -3.27 8.92 3.39
CA ILE A 175 -3.21 8.08 2.19
C ILE A 175 -2.61 8.87 1.01
N VAL A 176 -3.02 10.11 0.78
CA VAL A 176 -2.50 10.96 -0.30
C VAL A 176 -1.00 11.21 -0.13
N VAL A 177 -0.56 11.53 1.09
CA VAL A 177 0.87 11.69 1.39
C VAL A 177 1.63 10.39 1.13
N GLY A 178 1.11 9.25 1.60
CA GLY A 178 1.71 7.93 1.36
C GLY A 178 1.82 7.58 -0.13
N ILE A 179 0.79 7.89 -0.92
CA ILE A 179 0.82 7.73 -2.39
C ILE A 179 1.85 8.66 -3.01
N GLY A 180 1.89 9.94 -2.62
CA GLY A 180 2.84 10.92 -3.14
C GLY A 180 4.28 10.51 -2.92
N VAL A 181 4.63 10.09 -1.70
CA VAL A 181 5.97 9.55 -1.38
C VAL A 181 6.27 8.30 -2.21
N SER A 182 5.31 7.39 -2.36
CA SER A 182 5.47 6.18 -3.20
C SER A 182 5.75 6.51 -4.66
N VAL A 183 5.05 7.51 -5.23
CA VAL A 183 5.26 7.97 -6.61
C VAL A 183 6.64 8.61 -6.77
N LEU A 184 7.05 9.48 -5.84
CA LEU A 184 8.38 10.07 -5.85
C LEU A 184 9.48 9.00 -5.82
N TRP A 185 9.31 7.98 -4.98
CA TRP A 185 10.23 6.86 -4.88
C TRP A 185 10.35 6.07 -6.19
N VAL A 186 9.25 5.69 -6.84
CA VAL A 186 9.33 4.95 -8.11
C VAL A 186 9.84 5.81 -9.27
N VAL A 187 9.56 7.12 -9.28
CA VAL A 187 10.14 8.06 -10.27
C VAL A 187 11.66 8.11 -10.12
N HIS A 188 12.18 8.12 -8.90
CA HIS A 188 13.62 8.06 -8.66
C HIS A 188 14.24 6.77 -9.24
N LEU A 189 13.59 5.62 -9.05
CA LEU A 189 14.03 4.34 -9.63
C LEU A 189 14.02 4.34 -11.17
N TRP A 190 13.00 4.94 -11.78
CA TRP A 190 12.94 5.13 -13.24
C TRP A 190 14.10 5.98 -13.74
N ILE A 191 14.39 7.10 -13.07
CA ILE A 191 15.49 7.99 -13.44
C ILE A 191 16.83 7.24 -13.41
N ASP A 192 17.07 6.45 -12.37
CA ASP A 192 18.30 5.68 -12.24
C ASP A 192 18.44 4.60 -13.32
N LEU A 193 17.37 3.86 -13.62
CA LEU A 193 17.37 2.89 -14.72
C LEU A 193 17.63 3.55 -16.07
N CYS A 194 16.98 4.69 -16.35
CA CYS A 194 17.23 5.45 -17.58
C CYS A 194 18.68 5.95 -17.68
N ARG A 195 19.31 6.33 -16.56
CA ARG A 195 20.73 6.73 -16.51
C ARG A 195 21.65 5.55 -16.80
N GLU A 196 21.37 4.37 -16.24
CA GLU A 196 22.15 3.15 -16.48
C GLU A 196 22.08 2.72 -17.95
N ILE A 197 20.88 2.70 -18.55
CA ILE A 197 20.68 2.39 -19.97
C ILE A 197 21.49 3.36 -20.85
N LYS A 198 21.42 4.67 -20.57
CA LYS A 198 22.19 5.69 -21.33
C LYS A 198 23.70 5.48 -21.23
N LYS A 199 24.22 5.09 -20.06
CA LYS A 199 25.65 4.79 -19.87
C LYS A 199 26.07 3.54 -20.63
N GLY A 200 25.25 2.49 -20.61
CA GLY A 200 25.49 1.25 -21.36
C GLY A 200 25.59 1.49 -22.87
N VAL A 201 24.65 2.26 -23.43
CA VAL A 201 24.66 2.63 -24.86
C VAL A 201 25.91 3.43 -25.24
N LYS A 202 26.36 4.36 -24.38
CA LYS A 202 27.59 5.13 -24.63
C LYS A 202 28.87 4.29 -24.59
N LYS A 203 28.88 3.17 -23.85
CA LYS A 203 30.06 2.28 -23.75
C LYS A 203 30.20 1.35 -24.95
N LEU A 204 29.11 1.13 -25.69
CA LEU A 204 29.04 0.28 -26.88
C LEU A 204 29.29 1.04 -28.20
N ARG A 205 29.40 2.38 -28.14
CA ARG A 205 29.66 3.27 -29.28
C ARG A 205 31.08 3.81 -29.17
#